data_AF-A0A662GRK1-F1
#
_entry.id   AF-A0A662GRK1-F1
#
_cell.length_a   1.000
_cell.length_b   1.000
_cell.length_c   1.000
_cell.angle_alpha   90.00
_cell.angle_beta   90.00
_cell.angle_gamma   90.00
#
_symmetry.space_group_name_H-M   'P 1'
#
loop_
_entity.id
_entity.type
_entity.pdbx_description
1 polymer ?
#
loop_
_entity_poly.entity_id
_entity_poly.type
_entity_poly.pdbx_seq_one_letter_code
_entity_poly.pdbx_strand_id
1 'polypeptide(L)'
;MSFIDNYQLWYLLSLIQNTSLHHLTTYLQAKYLNRVTKLNVIGLNLIGGTVQSKKVYVKIHRVKGEVIVAICDENLLGKTIEDKDVKFEIKEEFFRGELVDVEKALELIEQGTVVNVVGEVIVNALAEKNEVIRLAAIEIAGVPHVQIILG
;
A
#
# COMPACT_ATOMS: atom_id res chain seq x y z
N MET A 1 -1.94 -17.81 38.55
CA MET A 1 -0.71 -17.29 37.91
C MET A 1 -1.13 -16.04 37.15
N SER A 2 -0.63 -14.90 37.60
CA SER A 2 -1.24 -13.56 37.52
C SER A 2 -1.37 -13.00 36.09
N PHE A 3 -2.59 -12.61 35.75
CA PHE A 3 -2.91 -11.74 34.63
C PHE A 3 -2.36 -10.35 34.99
N ILE A 4 -1.36 -9.86 34.25
CA ILE A 4 -0.92 -8.48 34.37
C ILE A 4 -1.96 -7.64 33.63
N ASP A 5 -2.75 -6.85 34.36
CA ASP A 5 -3.70 -5.92 33.76
C ASP A 5 -2.95 -4.93 32.83
N ASN A 6 -3.54 -4.62 31.68
CA ASN A 6 -2.94 -3.81 30.61
C ASN A 6 -2.32 -2.47 31.09
N TYR A 7 -2.79 -1.93 32.22
CA TYR A 7 -2.26 -0.72 32.84
C TYR A 7 -0.88 -0.90 33.47
N GLN A 8 -0.58 -2.07 34.05
CA GLN A 8 0.73 -2.40 34.63
C GLN A 8 1.79 -2.54 33.55
N LEU A 9 1.44 -3.10 32.39
CA LEU A 9 2.34 -3.21 31.24
C LEU A 9 2.69 -1.83 30.66
N TRP A 10 1.70 -0.93 30.58
CA TRP A 10 1.90 0.46 30.15
C TRP A 10 2.78 1.27 31.11
N TYR A 11 2.60 1.07 32.42
CA TYR A 11 3.43 1.72 33.44
C TYR A 11 4.87 1.20 33.43
N LEU A 12 5.08 -0.10 33.21
CA LEU A 12 6.42 -0.67 33.08
C LEU A 12 7.16 -0.17 31.82
N LEU A 13 6.43 0.07 30.72
CA LEU A 13 7.01 0.60 29.48
C LEU A 13 7.36 2.09 29.58
N SER A 14 6.61 2.89 30.35
CA SER A 14 6.91 4.32 30.55
C SER A 14 8.12 4.58 31.45
N LEU A 15 8.50 3.60 32.29
CA LEU A 15 9.67 3.67 33.16
C LEU A 15 11.00 3.35 32.44
N ILE A 16 10.97 2.84 31.20
CA ILE A 16 12.17 2.58 30.40
C ILE A 16 12.53 3.87 29.63
N GLN A 17 13.14 4.83 30.32
CA GLN A 17 13.76 6.00 29.67
C GLN A 17 15.16 5.66 29.16
N ASN A 18 15.26 4.79 28.16
CA ASN A 18 16.52 4.49 27.47
C ASN A 18 16.43 4.92 26.00
N THR A 19 17.14 5.99 25.65
CA THR A 19 17.06 6.69 24.35
C THR A 19 17.49 5.83 23.15
N SER A 20 18.12 4.68 23.38
CA SER A 20 18.55 3.75 22.32
C SER A 20 17.46 2.76 21.87
N LEU A 21 16.30 2.69 22.54
CA LEU A 21 15.19 1.78 22.19
C LEU A 21 13.88 2.50 21.85
N HIS A 22 13.86 3.84 21.85
CA HIS A 22 12.64 4.65 21.68
C HIS A 22 11.94 4.40 20.33
N HIS A 23 12.68 4.08 19.27
CA HIS A 23 12.12 3.73 17.97
C HIS A 23 11.41 2.36 17.98
N LEU A 24 11.97 1.37 18.67
CA LEU A 24 11.38 0.04 18.77
C LEU A 24 10.15 0.02 19.69
N THR A 25 10.17 0.80 20.79
CA THR A 25 9.00 0.95 21.65
C THR A 25 7.85 1.65 20.93
N THR A 26 8.15 2.72 20.17
CA THR A 26 7.15 3.43 19.35
C THR A 26 6.57 2.53 18.25
N TYR A 27 7.41 1.74 17.57
CA TYR A 27 6.98 0.76 16.56
C TYR A 27 6.08 -0.33 17.15
N LEU A 28 6.46 -0.89 18.31
CA LEU A 28 5.65 -1.91 19.00
C LEU A 28 4.35 -1.34 19.56
N GLN A 29 4.35 -0.09 20.06
CA GLN A 29 3.13 0.62 20.45
C GLN A 29 2.20 0.84 19.26
N ALA A 30 2.71 1.28 18.11
CA ALA A 30 1.93 1.46 16.90
C ALA A 30 1.36 0.11 16.40
N LYS A 31 2.16 -0.97 16.43
CA LYS A 31 1.72 -2.32 16.04
C LYS A 31 0.68 -2.89 17.00
N TYR A 32 0.81 -2.65 18.31
CA TYR A 32 -0.16 -3.07 19.32
C TYR A 32 -1.45 -2.25 19.20
N LEU A 33 -1.36 -0.93 19.05
CA LEU A 33 -2.50 -0.05 18.84
C LEU A 33 -3.28 -0.45 17.58
N ASN A 34 -2.58 -0.74 16.47
CA ASN A 34 -3.20 -1.27 15.23
C ASN A 34 -3.88 -2.64 15.41
N ARG A 35 -3.42 -3.46 16.35
CA ARG A 35 -4.04 -4.76 16.67
C ARG A 35 -5.29 -4.58 17.53
N VAL A 36 -5.26 -3.66 18.50
CA VAL A 36 -6.41 -3.33 19.36
C VAL A 36 -7.49 -2.57 18.57
N THR A 37 -7.13 -1.66 17.67
CA THR A 37 -8.09 -0.98 16.79
C THR A 37 -8.76 -1.97 15.83
N LYS A 38 -8.03 -2.95 15.26
CA LYS A 38 -8.63 -4.04 14.45
C LYS A 38 -9.69 -4.87 15.20
N LEU A 39 -9.57 -5.02 16.51
CA LEU A 39 -10.57 -5.70 17.35
C LEU A 39 -11.74 -4.79 17.75
N ASN A 40 -11.55 -3.47 17.79
CA ASN A 40 -12.61 -2.48 18.05
C ASN A 40 -13.36 -2.00 16.78
N VAL A 41 -12.89 -2.33 15.56
CA VAL A 41 -13.60 -1.99 14.31
C VAL A 41 -14.93 -2.76 14.16
N ILE A 42 -15.17 -3.78 15.00
CA ILE A 42 -16.47 -4.47 15.04
C ILE A 42 -17.54 -3.65 15.80
N GLY A 43 -17.21 -2.46 16.32
CA GLY A 43 -18.08 -1.74 17.27
C GLY A 43 -18.17 -0.21 17.19
N LEU A 44 -17.75 0.45 16.09
CA LEU A 44 -17.93 1.92 15.97
C LEU A 44 -18.31 2.34 14.54
N ASN A 45 -19.60 2.20 14.21
CA ASN A 45 -20.24 3.06 13.21
C ASN A 45 -20.44 4.43 13.84
N LEU A 46 -19.44 5.32 13.76
CA LEU A 46 -19.62 6.73 14.07
C LEU A 46 -19.21 7.54 12.84
N ILE A 47 -20.14 8.39 12.40
CA ILE A 47 -20.13 9.33 11.27
C ILE A 47 -19.93 8.70 9.89
N GLY A 48 -21.05 8.56 9.16
CA GLY A 48 -21.10 8.15 7.76
C GLY A 48 -20.40 9.15 6.83
N GLY A 49 -19.07 9.08 6.78
CA GLY A 49 -18.32 9.39 5.58
C GLY A 49 -18.43 8.17 4.67
N THR A 50 -19.07 8.32 3.52
CA THR A 50 -18.89 7.37 2.42
C THR A 50 -17.38 7.26 2.18
N VAL A 51 -16.78 6.11 2.49
CA VAL A 51 -15.42 5.80 2.04
C VAL A 51 -15.51 5.77 0.53
N GLN A 52 -15.12 6.87 -0.12
CA GLN A 52 -15.07 6.91 -1.57
C GLN A 52 -13.97 5.95 -1.99
N SER A 53 -14.37 4.76 -2.41
CA SER A 53 -13.47 3.77 -2.94
C SER A 53 -12.80 4.37 -4.18
N LYS A 54 -11.50 4.59 -4.06
CA LYS A 54 -10.71 5.16 -5.15
C LYS A 54 -10.61 4.11 -6.26
N LYS A 55 -10.71 4.56 -7.50
CA LYS A 55 -10.66 3.69 -8.69
C LYS A 55 -9.29 3.71 -9.34
N VAL A 56 -8.91 2.59 -9.93
CA VAL A 56 -7.64 2.38 -10.63
C VAL A 56 -7.88 1.52 -11.87
N TYR A 57 -7.08 1.71 -12.91
CA TYR A 57 -7.11 0.82 -14.06
C TYR A 57 -6.20 -0.37 -13.83
N VAL A 58 -6.68 -1.58 -14.11
CA VAL A 58 -5.91 -2.82 -14.07
C VAL A 58 -5.98 -3.52 -15.42
N LYS A 59 -4.83 -3.84 -16.00
CA LYS A 59 -4.72 -4.64 -17.22
C LYS A 59 -3.85 -5.87 -16.99
N ILE A 60 -4.39 -7.04 -17.33
CA ILE A 60 -3.68 -8.30 -17.24
C ILE A 60 -3.31 -8.77 -18.65
N HIS A 61 -2.02 -8.89 -18.93
CA HIS A 61 -1.52 -9.45 -20.19
C HIS A 61 -0.89 -10.82 -19.92
N ARG A 62 -1.18 -11.79 -20.78
CA ARG A 62 -0.56 -13.12 -20.71
C ARG A 62 0.32 -13.31 -21.93
N VAL A 63 1.63 -13.41 -21.73
CA VAL A 63 2.61 -13.46 -22.82
C VAL A 63 3.71 -14.45 -22.48
N LYS A 64 3.93 -15.46 -23.33
CA LYS A 64 5.06 -16.41 -23.23
C LYS A 64 5.23 -17.08 -21.85
N GLY A 65 4.13 -17.39 -21.17
CA GLY A 65 4.15 -18.00 -19.83
C GLY A 65 4.17 -16.99 -18.68
N GLU A 66 4.38 -15.71 -18.96
CA GLU A 66 4.29 -14.62 -17.99
C GLU A 66 2.87 -14.07 -17.89
N VAL A 67 2.51 -13.61 -16.70
CA VAL A 67 1.31 -12.83 -16.42
C VAL A 67 1.74 -11.46 -15.95
N ILE A 68 1.56 -10.45 -16.81
CA ILE A 68 1.89 -9.06 -16.51
C ILE A 68 0.64 -8.36 -16.02
N VAL A 69 0.67 -7.86 -14.79
CA VAL A 69 -0.40 -7.05 -14.21
C VAL A 69 0.06 -5.59 -14.20
N ALA A 70 -0.55 -4.75 -15.01
CA ALA A 70 -0.28 -3.31 -15.08
C ALA A 70 -1.41 -2.55 -14.38
N ILE A 71 -1.08 -1.69 -13.41
CA ILE A 71 -2.03 -0.93 -12.62
C ILE A 71 -1.63 0.54 -12.60
N CYS A 72 -2.58 1.44 -12.87
CA CYS A 72 -2.37 2.87 -12.67
C CYS A 72 -3.55 3.54 -11.97
N ASP A 73 -3.26 4.59 -11.20
CA ASP A 73 -4.31 5.49 -10.71
C ASP A 73 -5.14 6.02 -11.89
N GLU A 74 -6.47 6.12 -11.68
CA GLU A 74 -7.42 6.51 -12.73
C GLU A 74 -7.03 7.83 -13.41
N ASN A 75 -6.56 8.80 -12.63
CA ASN A 75 -6.19 10.13 -13.09
C ASN A 75 -4.86 10.18 -13.86
N LEU A 76 -4.09 9.08 -13.94
CA LEU A 76 -2.80 9.03 -14.65
C LEU A 76 -2.90 8.44 -16.05
N LEU A 77 -3.97 7.70 -16.36
CA LEU A 77 -4.07 7.00 -17.64
C LEU A 77 -4.00 7.96 -18.84
N GLY A 78 -3.17 7.63 -19.82
CA GLY A 78 -2.96 8.43 -21.02
C GLY A 78 -2.09 9.68 -20.81
N LYS A 79 -1.65 9.95 -19.57
CA LYS A 79 -0.76 11.08 -19.29
C LYS A 79 0.70 10.70 -19.55
N THR A 80 1.48 11.74 -19.83
CA THR A 80 2.93 11.69 -19.73
C THR A 80 3.35 12.47 -18.49
N ILE A 81 4.17 11.84 -17.65
CA ILE A 81 4.84 12.50 -16.53
C ILE A 81 6.30 12.72 -16.94
N GLU A 82 6.80 13.92 -16.68
CA GLU A 82 8.11 14.36 -17.19
C GLU A 82 8.83 15.22 -16.16
N ASP A 83 10.10 14.90 -15.90
CA ASP A 83 11.02 15.74 -15.12
C ASP A 83 12.42 15.65 -15.73
N LYS A 84 12.93 16.81 -16.17
CA LYS A 84 14.22 17.01 -16.84
C LYS A 84 14.49 16.00 -17.96
N ASP A 85 15.15 14.89 -17.62
CA ASP A 85 15.64 13.88 -18.56
C ASP A 85 14.78 12.61 -18.57
N VAL A 86 13.73 12.55 -17.74
CA VAL A 86 12.85 11.38 -17.62
C VAL A 86 11.49 11.73 -18.18
N LYS A 87 11.07 11.00 -19.22
CA LYS A 87 9.73 11.05 -19.80
C LYS A 87 9.09 9.67 -19.71
N PHE A 88 7.98 9.57 -18.99
CA PHE A 88 7.26 8.33 -18.78
C PHE A 88 5.79 8.48 -19.20
N GLU A 89 5.38 7.71 -20.19
CA GLU A 89 4.01 7.73 -20.71
C GLU A 89 3.22 6.56 -20.12
N ILE A 90 2.12 6.87 -19.42
CA ILE A 90 1.18 5.88 -18.90
C ILE A 90 0.24 5.49 -20.05
N LYS A 91 0.81 4.79 -21.03
CA LYS A 91 0.15 4.46 -22.29
C LYS A 91 -1.13 3.67 -22.10
N GLU A 92 -2.19 4.09 -22.77
CA GLU A 92 -3.47 3.38 -22.71
C GLU A 92 -3.37 1.94 -23.21
N GLU A 93 -2.61 1.70 -24.28
CA GLU A 93 -2.37 0.35 -24.80
C GLU A 93 -1.76 -0.59 -23.75
N PHE A 94 -1.00 -0.07 -22.80
CA PHE A 94 -0.35 -0.86 -21.75
C PHE A 94 -1.16 -0.93 -20.46
N PHE A 95 -1.74 0.17 -20.01
CA PHE A 95 -2.43 0.29 -18.71
C PHE A 95 -3.96 0.24 -18.77
N ARG A 96 -4.60 0.58 -19.91
CA ARG A 96 -6.06 0.61 -20.03
C ARG A 96 -6.64 -0.80 -20.09
N GLY A 97 -7.12 -1.28 -18.95
CA GLY A 97 -7.92 -2.50 -18.80
C GLY A 97 -9.23 -2.21 -18.09
N GLU A 98 -9.54 -2.96 -17.04
CA GLU A 98 -10.74 -2.78 -16.21
C GLU A 98 -10.55 -1.63 -15.21
N LEU A 99 -11.58 -0.81 -15.00
CA LEU A 99 -11.59 0.23 -13.96
C LEU A 99 -12.22 -0.36 -12.69
N VAL A 100 -11.41 -0.66 -11.69
CA VAL A 100 -11.80 -1.36 -10.46
C VAL A 100 -11.48 -0.52 -9.24
N ASP A 101 -12.05 -0.88 -8.08
CA ASP A 101 -11.59 -0.35 -6.81
C ASP A 101 -10.20 -0.88 -6.44
N VAL A 102 -9.52 -0.13 -5.56
CA VAL A 102 -8.19 -0.47 -5.07
C VAL A 102 -8.16 -1.85 -4.41
N GLU A 103 -9.17 -2.20 -3.62
CA GLU A 103 -9.24 -3.51 -2.96
C GLU A 103 -9.21 -4.64 -3.99
N LYS A 104 -10.03 -4.53 -5.04
CA LYS A 104 -10.03 -5.50 -6.13
C LYS A 104 -8.72 -5.53 -6.90
N ALA A 105 -8.12 -4.37 -7.16
CA ALA A 105 -6.82 -4.30 -7.84
C ALA A 105 -5.73 -5.05 -7.07
N LEU A 106 -5.71 -4.95 -5.74
CA LEU A 106 -4.75 -5.65 -4.88
C LEU A 106 -4.93 -7.17 -4.91
N GLU A 107 -6.16 -7.69 -5.05
CA GLU A 107 -6.40 -9.13 -5.29
C GLU A 107 -5.84 -9.59 -6.63
N LEU A 108 -5.95 -8.76 -7.67
CA LEU A 108 -5.50 -9.11 -9.02
C LEU A 108 -3.96 -9.17 -9.13
N ILE A 109 -3.22 -8.47 -8.27
CA ILE A 109 -1.76 -8.51 -8.20
C ILE A 109 -1.24 -9.94 -7.98
N GLU A 110 -1.95 -10.76 -7.20
CA GLU A 110 -1.53 -12.14 -6.89
C GLU A 110 -1.47 -13.06 -8.13
N GLN A 111 -2.07 -12.65 -9.24
CA GLN A 111 -2.02 -13.40 -10.50
C GLN A 111 -0.75 -13.13 -11.31
N GLY A 112 -0.02 -12.07 -10.99
CA GLY A 112 1.10 -11.59 -11.80
C GLY A 112 2.40 -12.32 -11.49
N THR A 113 3.14 -12.66 -12.55
CA THR A 113 4.57 -12.98 -12.46
C THR A 113 5.41 -11.70 -12.58
N VAL A 114 4.86 -10.66 -13.22
CA VAL A 114 5.40 -9.29 -13.26
C VAL A 114 4.27 -8.32 -12.96
N VAL A 115 4.49 -7.38 -12.05
CA VAL A 115 3.48 -6.39 -11.62
C VAL A 115 4.07 -5.00 -11.75
N ASN A 116 3.47 -4.16 -12.59
CA ASN A 116 3.85 -2.76 -12.79
C ASN A 116 2.76 -1.87 -12.20
N VAL A 117 3.11 -1.05 -11.23
CA VAL A 117 2.16 -0.22 -10.47
C VAL A 117 2.63 1.23 -10.49
N VAL A 118 1.76 2.16 -10.89
CA VAL A 118 2.06 3.60 -10.94
C VAL A 118 0.94 4.42 -10.33
N GLY A 119 1.28 5.34 -9.44
CA GLY A 119 0.33 6.25 -8.82
C GLY A 119 0.30 6.18 -7.30
N GLU A 120 0.01 7.33 -6.69
CA GLU A 120 0.02 7.51 -5.25
C GLU A 120 -0.99 6.62 -4.55
N VAL A 121 -2.19 6.45 -5.13
CA VAL A 121 -3.26 5.68 -4.50
C VAL A 121 -2.89 4.21 -4.45
N ILE A 122 -2.60 3.60 -5.60
CA ILE A 122 -2.34 2.16 -5.66
C ILE A 122 -1.01 1.77 -5.00
N VAL A 123 0.05 2.57 -5.15
CA VAL A 123 1.36 2.24 -4.56
C VAL A 123 1.28 2.32 -3.03
N ASN A 124 0.62 3.34 -2.48
CA ASN A 124 0.45 3.44 -1.03
C ASN A 124 -0.40 2.29 -0.47
N ALA A 125 -1.50 1.94 -1.14
CA ALA A 125 -2.35 0.82 -0.71
C ALA A 125 -1.60 -0.53 -0.74
N LEU A 126 -0.71 -0.71 -1.71
CA LEU A 126 0.16 -1.89 -1.78
C LEU A 126 1.24 -1.86 -0.69
N ALA A 127 1.82 -0.70 -0.41
CA ALA A 127 2.80 -0.50 0.66
C ALA A 127 2.24 -0.73 2.07
N GLU A 128 0.96 -0.43 2.30
CA GLU A 128 0.27 -0.76 3.56
C GLU A 128 0.17 -2.27 3.80
N LYS A 129 0.11 -3.07 2.74
CA LYS A 129 0.10 -4.55 2.83
C LYS A 129 1.50 -5.13 2.93
N ASN A 130 2.50 -4.48 2.35
CA ASN A 130 3.89 -4.92 2.38
C ASN A 130 4.87 -3.73 2.38
N GLU A 131 5.50 -3.47 3.53
CA GLU A 131 6.41 -2.34 3.73
C GLU A 131 7.63 -2.36 2.78
N VAL A 132 8.02 -3.52 2.25
CA VAL A 132 9.11 -3.61 1.24
C VAL A 132 8.76 -2.79 0.00
N ILE A 133 7.48 -2.67 -0.34
CA ILE A 133 7.02 -1.88 -1.48
C ILE A 133 7.30 -0.39 -1.26
N ARG A 134 7.15 0.12 -0.02
CA ARG A 134 7.51 1.51 0.31
C ARG A 134 8.99 1.78 0.06
N LEU A 135 9.84 0.82 0.39
CA LEU A 135 11.29 0.92 0.23
C LEU A 135 11.75 0.72 -1.22
N ALA A 136 11.02 -0.07 -2.00
CA ALA A 136 11.34 -0.40 -3.38
C ALA A 136 10.72 0.58 -4.40
N ALA A 137 9.69 1.33 -4.02
CA ALA A 137 9.06 2.31 -4.89
C ALA A 137 10.05 3.43 -5.23
N ILE A 138 10.11 3.77 -6.51
CA ILE A 138 10.83 4.93 -7.02
C ILE A 138 9.83 6.03 -7.36
N GLU A 139 10.30 7.28 -7.42
CA GLU A 139 9.50 8.38 -7.94
C GLU A 139 9.93 8.71 -9.36
N ILE A 140 8.94 8.84 -10.25
CA ILE A 140 9.10 9.30 -11.63
C ILE A 140 8.35 10.62 -11.72
N ALA A 141 9.07 11.74 -11.87
CA ALA A 141 8.47 13.08 -11.90
C ALA A 141 7.46 13.33 -10.75
N GLY A 142 7.80 12.89 -9.54
CA GLY A 142 6.97 13.01 -8.33
C GLY A 142 5.82 12.01 -8.22
N VAL A 143 5.67 11.07 -9.16
CA VAL A 143 4.67 10.01 -9.10
C VAL A 143 5.33 8.69 -8.70
N PRO A 144 4.86 8.01 -7.64
CA PRO A 144 5.46 6.76 -7.21
C PRO A 144 5.17 5.63 -8.20
N HIS A 145 6.17 4.78 -8.39
CA HIS A 145 6.14 3.63 -9.28
C HIS A 145 6.88 2.45 -8.64
N VAL A 146 6.33 1.25 -8.75
CA VAL A 146 7.00 0.01 -8.37
C VAL A 146 6.79 -1.06 -9.43
N GLN A 147 7.86 -1.79 -9.72
CA GLN A 147 7.82 -3.00 -10.52
C GLN A 147 8.25 -4.18 -9.65
N ILE A 148 7.46 -5.26 -9.67
CA ILE A 148 7.70 -6.47 -8.90
C ILE A 148 7.85 -7.64 -9.87
N ILE A 149 8.87 -8.46 -9.67
CA ILE A 149 9.09 -9.71 -10.42
C ILE A 149 8.96 -10.85 -9.41
N LEU A 150 8.02 -11.76 -9.65
CA LEU A 150 7.64 -12.87 -8.77
C LEU A 150 7.99 -14.26 -9.34
N GLY A 151 8.70 -14.28 -10.47
CA GLY A 151 9.13 -15.50 -11.17
C GLY A 151 10.15 -16.35 -10.42
#